data_AF-A0A364NAN4-F1
#
_entry.id   AF-A0A364NAN4-F1
#
_cell.length_a   1.000
_cell.length_b   1.000
_cell.length_c   1.000
_cell.angle_alpha   90.00
_cell.angle_beta   90.00
_cell.angle_gamma   90.00
#
_symmetry.space_group_name_H-M   'P 1'
#
loop_
_entity.id
_entity.type
_entity.pdbx_description
1 polymer ?
#
loop_
_entity_poly.entity_id
_entity_poly.type
_entity_poly.pdbx_seq_one_letter_code
_entity_poly.pdbx_strand_id
1 'polypeptide(L)'
;MVENKEALGPLLAVTPGLTVPPNISFNPYKRSKILPQGESTELLFQSSDHPRLDYTAQEERDGSSESQLQDYIGVYDPATSKLQIVPVKRVVVRSTLRSEAEEMREEQAALEAQNNTVTAKRAALAAEFGSKKSRKALEDRTLNAIKSGAGADEVAENVLQQMSTSTNVMPTREDLAAAVDSSKPRPIPNLAAEYPSDVYPIEVVVGSELMTMLEVKDWVQASAAGQGVSVTSKYVAKRIVKLAKNKQIQKLKVLRFILLCINFNASLIGGGGPRPKKIPIKGKLEAAMGEDTPAGCVMAIRRKFAPEGNSEMPRWNVDNLMTHIAAAALIVDDYAVDVNDLREDLKLENKEIKQYFAELGCKLAAPTQTDLTNMKLTKAESANHFIAKLKLPLTFPKVGGARPKKRILDNNQMPKSTGPLLEQLGLGTATQSTPNTTTPASATDSINMSDSTTSAADKMGANKATNAIPQENPSVLSSAGAIGKNFNPDGAVGQIGEKVGGPFSKDGVIGGQFDASKNGIAGHVERAVDGPRNPAGSSK
;
A
#
# COMPACT_ATOMS: atom_id res chain seq x y z
N MET A 1 20.18 -45.86 58.06
CA MET A 1 19.80 -45.70 56.64
C MET A 1 19.54 -47.07 56.08
N VAL A 2 18.31 -47.36 55.66
CA VAL A 2 18.02 -48.58 54.90
C VAL A 2 18.04 -48.14 53.44
N GLU A 3 19.08 -48.51 52.69
CA GLU A 3 19.09 -48.30 51.25
C GLU A 3 17.98 -49.14 50.64
N ASN A 4 16.95 -48.49 50.13
CA ASN A 4 15.96 -49.16 49.31
C ASN A 4 16.60 -49.44 47.95
N LYS A 5 17.01 -50.68 47.74
CA LYS A 5 17.60 -51.16 46.47
C LYS A 5 16.55 -51.55 45.43
N GLU A 6 15.26 -51.43 45.75
CA GLU A 6 14.21 -51.65 44.77
C GLU A 6 14.04 -50.40 43.89
N ALA A 7 14.09 -50.61 42.57
CA ALA A 7 14.07 -49.55 41.55
C ALA A 7 12.79 -48.69 41.56
N LEU A 8 11.75 -49.14 42.26
CA LEU A 8 10.46 -48.49 42.47
C LEU A 8 10.16 -48.50 43.97
N GLY A 9 10.96 -47.78 44.76
CA GLY A 9 10.61 -47.46 46.14
C GLY A 9 9.33 -46.61 46.22
N PRO A 10 8.83 -46.28 47.43
CA PRO A 10 7.70 -45.39 47.57
C PRO A 10 7.97 -44.07 46.84
N LEU A 11 6.94 -43.53 46.17
CA LEU A 11 7.01 -42.30 45.38
C LEU A 11 6.14 -41.23 46.02
N LEU A 12 6.61 -39.98 45.97
CA LEU A 12 5.83 -38.85 46.44
C LEU A 12 5.14 -38.21 45.23
N ALA A 13 3.84 -38.46 45.09
CA ALA A 13 3.03 -37.82 44.05
C ALA A 13 2.48 -36.48 44.56
N VAL A 14 2.84 -35.39 43.89
CA VAL A 14 2.25 -34.07 44.11
C VAL A 14 1.14 -33.87 43.09
N THR A 15 -0.06 -33.52 43.55
CA THR A 15 -1.26 -33.32 42.73
C THR A 15 -1.76 -31.88 42.91
N PRO A 16 -1.18 -30.88 42.24
CA PRO A 16 -1.60 -29.49 42.38
C PRO A 16 -3.05 -29.32 41.89
N GLY A 17 -3.98 -29.04 42.80
CA GLY A 17 -5.38 -28.80 42.47
C GLY A 17 -6.16 -30.01 41.92
N LEU A 18 -5.63 -31.22 42.06
CA LEU A 18 -6.22 -32.44 41.52
C LEU A 18 -6.46 -33.47 42.63
N THR A 19 -7.64 -34.09 42.66
CA THR A 19 -7.93 -35.24 43.51
C THR A 19 -7.89 -36.50 42.63
N VAL A 20 -6.90 -37.37 42.88
CA VAL A 20 -6.75 -38.62 42.14
C VAL A 20 -7.63 -39.69 42.79
N PRO A 21 -8.56 -40.33 42.06
CA PRO A 21 -9.34 -41.45 42.57
C PRO A 21 -8.47 -42.60 43.11
N PRO A 22 -8.86 -43.24 44.23
CA PRO A 22 -8.03 -44.26 44.89
C PRO A 22 -7.88 -45.58 44.11
N ASN A 23 -8.69 -45.79 43.06
CA ASN A 23 -8.73 -47.03 42.28
C ASN A 23 -7.92 -46.97 40.98
N ILE A 24 -7.02 -46.01 40.83
CA ILE A 24 -6.25 -45.81 39.59
C ILE A 24 -4.90 -46.51 39.70
N SER A 25 -4.56 -47.34 38.72
CA SER A 25 -3.26 -47.96 38.60
C SER A 25 -2.36 -47.15 37.67
N PHE A 26 -1.13 -46.90 38.07
CA PHE A 26 -0.14 -46.18 37.28
C PHE A 26 0.87 -47.16 36.69
N ASN A 27 1.03 -47.13 35.36
CA ASN A 27 2.04 -47.92 34.67
C ASN A 27 3.39 -47.18 34.70
N PRO A 28 4.44 -47.77 35.31
CA PRO A 28 5.76 -47.16 35.38
C PRO A 28 6.55 -47.36 34.08
N TYR A 29 7.11 -46.28 33.56
CA TYR A 29 8.05 -46.24 32.45
C TYR A 29 9.35 -45.62 32.94
N LYS A 30 10.47 -46.30 32.64
CA LYS A 30 11.81 -45.84 33.00
C LYS A 30 12.60 -45.50 31.74
N ARG A 31 13.18 -44.32 31.72
CA ARG A 31 14.12 -43.90 30.67
C ARG A 31 15.47 -43.57 31.31
N SER A 32 16.49 -44.35 30.99
CA SER A 32 17.89 -44.02 31.33
C SER A 32 18.53 -43.25 30.18
N LYS A 33 19.18 -42.13 30.49
CA LYS A 33 20.08 -41.42 29.57
C LYS A 33 21.48 -41.45 30.16
N ILE A 34 22.43 -41.91 29.36
CA ILE A 34 23.85 -41.91 29.74
C ILE A 34 24.43 -40.58 29.28
N LEU A 35 24.67 -39.65 30.21
CA LEU A 35 25.33 -38.37 29.94
C LEU A 35 26.80 -38.43 30.38
N PRO A 36 27.68 -37.56 29.82
CA PRO A 36 29.11 -37.53 30.17
C PRO A 36 29.41 -37.26 31.65
N GLN A 37 28.43 -36.76 32.42
CA GLN A 37 28.54 -36.39 33.84
C GLN A 37 27.80 -37.36 34.78
N GLY A 38 27.23 -38.46 34.26
CA GLY A 38 26.52 -39.48 35.05
C GLY A 38 25.28 -40.05 34.36
N GLU A 39 24.78 -41.18 34.87
CA GLU A 39 23.52 -41.80 34.41
C GLU A 39 22.32 -41.05 35.01
N SER A 40 21.45 -40.46 34.17
CA SER A 40 20.18 -39.89 34.62
C SER A 40 19.05 -40.88 34.36
N THR A 41 18.32 -41.25 35.42
CA THR A 41 17.11 -42.07 35.33
C THR A 41 15.87 -41.19 35.48
N GLU A 42 15.15 -40.98 34.38
CA GLU A 42 13.84 -40.33 34.34
C GLU A 42 12.73 -41.38 34.51
N LEU A 43 11.78 -41.12 35.40
CA LEU A 43 10.59 -41.95 35.59
C LEU A 43 9.36 -41.22 35.05
N LEU A 44 8.56 -41.93 34.27
CA LEU A 44 7.26 -41.49 33.76
C LEU A 44 6.22 -42.50 34.21
N PHE A 45 5.13 -42.05 34.78
CA PHE A 45 3.99 -42.88 35.13
C PHE A 45 2.80 -42.43 34.32
N GLN A 46 2.13 -43.37 33.65
CA GLN A 46 0.94 -43.08 32.87
C GLN A 46 -0.21 -43.97 33.34
N SER A 47 -1.39 -43.39 33.50
CA SER A 47 -2.62 -44.13 33.72
C SER A 47 -3.71 -43.63 32.79
N SER A 48 -4.39 -44.57 32.15
CA SER A 48 -5.58 -44.35 31.31
C SER A 48 -6.83 -45.03 31.88
N ASP A 49 -6.79 -45.46 33.14
CA ASP A 49 -7.86 -46.23 33.80
C ASP A 49 -9.16 -45.41 33.96
N HIS A 50 -9.07 -44.08 33.95
CA HIS A 50 -10.25 -43.23 34.06
C HIS A 50 -10.96 -43.08 32.69
N PRO A 51 -12.31 -43.15 32.63
CA PRO A 51 -13.04 -43.12 31.35
C PRO A 51 -12.85 -41.86 30.49
N ARG A 52 -12.50 -40.72 31.11
CA ARG A 52 -12.39 -39.42 30.42
C ARG A 52 -11.04 -38.72 30.57
N LEU A 53 -10.22 -39.16 31.52
CA LEU A 53 -9.00 -38.44 31.91
C LEU A 53 -7.82 -39.40 31.78
N ASP A 54 -6.74 -38.90 31.20
CA ASP A 54 -5.46 -39.58 31.26
C ASP A 54 -4.58 -38.85 32.28
N TYR A 55 -3.94 -39.62 33.16
CA TYR A 55 -3.03 -39.09 34.17
C TYR A 55 -1.59 -39.37 33.74
N THR A 56 -0.77 -38.33 33.77
CA THR A 56 0.68 -38.44 33.56
C THR A 56 1.39 -37.91 34.79
N ALA A 57 2.33 -38.68 35.33
CA ALA A 57 3.19 -38.26 36.43
C ALA A 57 4.65 -38.33 36.00
N GLN A 58 5.36 -37.21 36.13
CA GLN A 58 6.77 -37.11 35.75
C GLN A 58 7.56 -36.29 36.77
N GLU A 59 8.86 -36.50 36.80
CA GLU A 59 9.79 -35.67 37.56
C GLU A 59 9.90 -34.28 36.89
N GLU A 60 9.11 -33.31 37.36
CA GLU A 60 9.14 -31.94 36.84
C GLU A 60 10.31 -31.17 37.47
N ARG A 61 11.26 -30.74 36.63
CA ARG A 61 12.41 -29.93 37.05
C ARG A 61 12.19 -28.47 36.66
N ASP A 62 11.39 -27.77 37.45
CA ASP A 62 10.95 -26.38 37.18
C ASP A 62 12.05 -25.32 37.48
N GLY A 63 13.31 -25.73 37.67
CA GLY A 63 14.43 -24.82 37.97
C GLY A 63 14.35 -24.11 39.32
N SER A 64 13.30 -24.34 40.11
CA SER A 64 13.13 -23.82 41.46
C SER A 64 14.07 -24.51 42.47
N SER A 65 14.36 -23.84 43.59
CA SER A 65 15.22 -24.40 44.65
C SER A 65 14.67 -25.72 45.20
N GLU A 66 13.35 -25.90 45.21
CA GLU A 66 12.71 -27.14 45.64
C GLU A 66 12.97 -28.29 44.66
N SER A 67 13.13 -28.02 43.36
CA SER A 67 13.42 -29.04 42.33
C SER A 67 14.79 -29.72 42.52
N GLN A 68 15.70 -29.13 43.29
CA GLN A 68 17.03 -29.70 43.57
C GLN A 68 17.09 -30.47 44.89
N LEU A 69 16.00 -30.48 45.67
CA LEU A 69 15.95 -31.16 46.96
C LEU A 69 15.71 -32.67 46.77
N GLN A 70 16.31 -33.45 47.68
CA GLN A 70 16.05 -34.88 47.80
C GLN A 70 15.04 -35.11 48.92
N ASP A 71 13.93 -35.76 48.61
CA ASP A 71 12.87 -36.04 49.57
C ASP A 71 13.09 -37.41 50.24
N TYR A 72 12.82 -37.49 51.54
CA TYR A 72 12.96 -38.71 52.34
C TYR A 72 11.68 -38.95 53.14
N ILE A 73 11.19 -40.19 53.14
CA ILE A 73 10.07 -40.62 53.99
C ILE A 73 10.64 -41.31 55.24
N GLY A 74 10.21 -40.84 56.40
CA GLY A 74 10.48 -41.49 57.69
C GLY A 74 9.32 -42.38 58.11
N VAL A 75 9.53 -43.70 58.15
CA VAL A 75 8.60 -44.65 58.76
C VAL A 75 9.06 -44.91 60.18
N TYR A 76 8.28 -44.44 61.15
CA TYR A 76 8.53 -44.63 62.58
C TYR A 76 7.59 -45.70 63.12
N ASP A 77 8.16 -46.76 63.67
CA ASP A 77 7.39 -47.77 64.39
C ASP A 77 7.47 -47.49 65.91
N PRO A 78 6.35 -47.05 66.54
CA PRO A 78 6.34 -46.69 67.95
C PRO A 78 6.54 -47.88 68.88
N ALA A 79 6.24 -49.12 68.44
CA ALA A 79 6.44 -50.31 69.26
C ALA A 79 7.92 -50.71 69.38
N THR A 80 8.70 -50.47 68.32
CA THR A 80 10.12 -50.83 68.27
C THR A 80 11.07 -49.64 68.43
N SER A 81 10.54 -48.41 68.51
CA SER A 81 11.29 -47.14 68.58
C SER A 81 12.32 -46.97 67.44
N LYS A 82 12.11 -47.64 66.31
CA LYS A 82 13.01 -47.59 65.15
C LYS A 82 12.47 -46.64 64.10
N LEU A 83 13.33 -45.72 63.66
CA LEU A 83 13.05 -44.82 62.53
C LEU A 83 13.75 -45.37 61.27
N GLN A 84 12.97 -45.71 60.26
CA GLN A 84 13.47 -46.07 58.93
C GLN A 84 13.33 -44.86 58.00
N ILE A 85 14.45 -44.38 57.46
CA ILE A 85 14.48 -43.29 56.50
C ILE A 85 14.69 -43.90 55.11
N VAL A 86 13.74 -43.65 54.20
CA VAL A 86 13.71 -44.17 52.83
C VAL A 86 13.78 -42.99 51.86
N PRO A 87 14.77 -42.94 50.94
CA PRO A 87 14.83 -41.91 49.90
C PRO A 87 13.68 -42.10 48.90
N VAL A 88 13.02 -41.01 48.51
CA VAL A 88 11.83 -41.03 47.67
C VAL A 88 11.96 -40.01 46.53
N LYS A 89 11.52 -40.42 45.34
CA LYS A 89 11.43 -39.52 44.19
C LYS A 89 10.08 -38.82 44.18
N ARG A 90 10.12 -37.50 43.95
CA ARG A 90 8.94 -36.66 43.80
C ARG A 90 8.51 -36.58 42.34
N VAL A 91 7.25 -36.88 42.07
CA VAL A 91 6.62 -36.82 40.74
C VAL A 91 5.41 -35.91 40.79
N VAL A 92 5.18 -35.11 39.76
CA VAL A 92 4.01 -34.22 39.64
C VAL A 92 3.00 -34.89 38.72
N VAL A 93 1.79 -35.09 39.22
CA VAL A 93 0.68 -35.69 38.47
C VAL A 93 -0.13 -34.59 37.79
N ARG A 94 -0.32 -34.72 36.47
CA ARG A 94 -1.19 -33.85 35.66
C ARG A 94 -2.26 -34.70 35.00
N SER A 95 -3.46 -34.14 34.88
CA SER A 95 -4.57 -34.76 34.14
C SER A 95 -4.77 -34.06 32.80
N THR A 96 -4.90 -34.82 31.73
CA THR A 96 -5.28 -34.34 30.40
C THR A 96 -6.62 -34.96 30.01
N LEU A 97 -7.51 -34.17 29.43
CA LEU A 97 -8.79 -34.66 28.91
C LEU A 97 -8.53 -35.45 27.63
N ARG A 98 -9.08 -36.67 27.52
CA ARG A 98 -8.81 -37.56 26.39
C ARG A 98 -9.26 -36.97 25.04
N SER A 99 -10.42 -36.29 25.02
CA SER A 99 -10.93 -35.64 23.80
C SER A 99 -10.02 -34.51 23.31
N GLU A 100 -9.53 -33.66 24.20
CA GLU A 100 -8.63 -32.55 23.83
C GLU A 100 -7.26 -33.06 23.35
N ALA A 101 -6.75 -34.15 23.95
CA ALA A 101 -5.47 -34.73 23.58
C ALA A 101 -5.52 -35.46 22.21
N GLU A 102 -6.63 -36.09 21.89
CA GLU A 102 -6.87 -36.71 20.57
C GLU A 102 -7.11 -35.63 19.49
N GLU A 103 -7.94 -34.63 19.76
CA GLU A 103 -8.18 -33.50 18.85
C GLU A 103 -6.89 -32.72 18.55
N MET A 104 -6.07 -32.40 19.55
CA MET A 104 -4.77 -31.75 19.32
C MET A 104 -3.80 -32.61 18.52
N ARG A 105 -3.81 -33.94 18.73
CA ARG A 105 -2.92 -34.86 18.00
C ARG A 105 -3.33 -34.99 16.55
N GLU A 106 -4.63 -35.06 16.29
CA GLU A 106 -5.18 -35.08 14.93
C GLU A 106 -4.93 -33.75 14.21
N GLU A 107 -5.10 -32.62 14.90
CA GLU A 107 -4.81 -31.29 14.37
C GLU A 107 -3.31 -31.13 14.04
N GLN A 108 -2.43 -31.56 14.93
CA GLN A 108 -0.98 -31.58 14.68
C GLN A 108 -0.61 -32.50 13.51
N ALA A 109 -1.16 -33.71 13.44
CA ALA A 109 -0.90 -34.65 12.35
C ALA A 109 -1.41 -34.10 11.00
N ALA A 110 -2.54 -33.40 10.99
CA ALA A 110 -3.08 -32.76 9.79
C ALA A 110 -2.21 -31.59 9.32
N LEU A 111 -1.74 -30.74 10.25
CA LEU A 111 -0.79 -29.66 9.96
C LEU A 111 0.55 -30.19 9.45
N GLU A 112 1.07 -31.26 10.06
CA GLU A 112 2.32 -31.91 9.63
C GLU A 112 2.17 -32.55 8.24
N ALA A 113 1.03 -33.19 7.95
CA ALA A 113 0.74 -33.74 6.63
C ALA A 113 0.65 -32.64 5.55
N GLN A 114 0.03 -31.50 5.86
CA GLN A 114 -0.06 -30.35 4.95
C GLN A 114 1.32 -29.73 4.69
N ASN A 115 2.11 -29.55 5.75
CA ASN A 115 3.47 -29.00 5.70
C ASN A 115 4.49 -29.96 5.07
N ASN A 116 4.20 -31.27 5.03
CA ASN A 116 5.09 -32.25 4.40
C ASN A 116 4.97 -32.33 2.88
N THR A 117 4.00 -31.65 2.28
CA THR A 117 3.95 -31.53 0.82
C THR A 117 5.15 -30.72 0.31
N VAL A 118 5.85 -31.24 -0.70
CA VAL A 118 7.01 -30.57 -1.30
C VAL A 118 6.66 -29.16 -1.80
N THR A 119 5.40 -28.95 -2.20
CA THR A 119 4.85 -27.65 -2.61
C THR A 119 4.76 -26.66 -1.44
N ALA A 120 4.30 -27.08 -0.26
CA ALA A 120 4.22 -26.22 0.92
C ALA A 120 5.62 -25.83 1.42
N LYS A 121 6.56 -26.78 1.48
CA LYS A 121 7.96 -26.49 1.85
C LYS A 121 8.63 -25.50 0.89
N ARG A 122 8.38 -25.64 -0.43
CA ARG A 122 8.88 -24.69 -1.44
C ARG A 122 8.24 -23.31 -1.32
N ALA A 123 6.95 -23.24 -0.99
CA ALA A 123 6.25 -21.98 -0.76
C ALA A 123 6.78 -21.24 0.47
N ALA A 124 6.98 -21.94 1.59
CA ALA A 124 7.55 -21.37 2.82
C ALA A 124 8.97 -20.83 2.60
N LEU A 125 9.85 -21.61 1.97
CA LEU A 125 11.21 -21.16 1.65
C LEU A 125 11.22 -19.96 0.68
N ALA A 126 10.31 -19.93 -0.30
CA ALA A 126 10.18 -18.82 -1.23
C ALA A 126 9.58 -17.55 -0.57
N ALA A 127 8.78 -17.71 0.48
CA ALA A 127 8.24 -16.61 1.26
C ALA A 127 9.31 -15.99 2.18
N GLU A 128 10.13 -16.81 2.83
CA GLU A 128 11.16 -16.34 3.77
C GLU A 128 12.45 -15.86 3.08
N PHE A 129 12.93 -16.60 2.08
CA PHE A 129 14.24 -16.37 1.46
C PHE A 129 14.15 -15.94 -0.02
N GLY A 130 12.95 -15.81 -0.56
CA GLY A 130 12.74 -15.45 -1.96
C GLY A 130 13.03 -13.97 -2.28
N SER A 131 13.52 -13.75 -3.50
CA SER A 131 13.58 -12.43 -4.11
C SER A 131 12.19 -11.74 -4.14
N LYS A 132 12.17 -10.41 -4.21
CA LYS A 132 10.91 -9.64 -4.30
C LYS A 132 10.00 -10.11 -5.46
N LYS A 133 10.59 -10.61 -6.55
CA LYS A 133 9.87 -11.15 -7.71
C LYS A 133 9.24 -12.51 -7.42
N SER A 134 9.95 -13.41 -6.73
CA SER A 134 9.44 -14.75 -6.40
C SER A 134 8.38 -14.72 -5.30
N ARG A 135 8.50 -13.83 -4.31
CA ARG A 135 7.45 -13.60 -3.30
C ARG A 135 6.16 -13.14 -3.94
N LYS A 136 6.24 -12.15 -4.83
CA LYS A 136 5.08 -11.67 -5.58
C LYS A 136 4.45 -12.76 -6.47
N ALA A 137 5.26 -13.57 -7.14
CA ALA A 137 4.73 -14.67 -7.96
C ALA A 137 4.03 -15.76 -7.12
N LEU A 138 4.49 -15.98 -5.88
CA LEU A 138 3.82 -16.85 -4.93
C LEU A 138 2.48 -16.26 -4.49
N GLU A 139 2.46 -14.97 -4.11
CA GLU A 139 1.24 -14.23 -3.76
C GLU A 139 0.21 -14.21 -4.91
N ASP A 140 0.65 -13.96 -6.15
CA ASP A 140 -0.24 -13.96 -7.30
C ASP A 140 -0.83 -15.37 -7.55
N ARG A 141 -0.04 -16.43 -7.31
CA ARG A 141 -0.51 -17.82 -7.43
C ARG A 141 -1.50 -18.19 -6.33
N THR A 142 -1.28 -17.78 -5.09
CA THR A 142 -2.23 -18.03 -3.99
C THR A 142 -3.53 -17.26 -4.21
N LEU A 143 -3.46 -16.00 -4.64
CA LEU A 143 -4.64 -15.19 -4.97
C LEU A 143 -5.49 -15.77 -6.10
N ASN A 144 -4.86 -16.37 -7.12
CA ASN A 144 -5.58 -17.03 -8.21
C ASN A 144 -6.20 -18.37 -7.80
N ALA A 145 -5.53 -19.13 -6.92
CA ALA A 145 -6.07 -20.38 -6.39
C ALA A 145 -7.36 -20.14 -5.57
N ILE A 146 -7.39 -19.07 -4.77
CA ILE A 146 -8.59 -18.68 -4.00
C ILE A 146 -9.78 -18.34 -4.91
N LYS A 147 -9.53 -17.79 -6.10
CA LYS A 147 -10.58 -17.42 -7.07
C LYS A 147 -11.12 -18.56 -7.92
N SER A 148 -10.46 -19.73 -7.92
CA SER A 148 -10.73 -20.81 -8.90
C SER A 148 -11.18 -22.13 -8.29
N GLY A 149 -11.41 -22.19 -6.97
CA GLY A 149 -11.96 -23.38 -6.33
C GLY A 149 -13.45 -23.60 -6.64
N ALA A 150 -13.83 -24.79 -7.09
CA ALA A 150 -15.23 -25.20 -7.15
C ALA A 150 -15.80 -25.25 -5.73
N GLY A 151 -16.73 -24.34 -5.41
CA GLY A 151 -17.22 -24.07 -4.04
C GLY A 151 -16.80 -22.70 -3.47
N ALA A 152 -15.98 -21.94 -4.20
CA ALA A 152 -15.60 -20.59 -3.80
C ALA A 152 -16.79 -19.62 -3.75
N ASP A 153 -17.83 -19.82 -4.56
CA ASP A 153 -19.00 -18.93 -4.58
C ASP A 153 -19.87 -19.04 -3.32
N GLU A 154 -20.19 -20.25 -2.83
CA GLU A 154 -21.01 -20.41 -1.61
C GLU A 154 -20.27 -19.99 -0.33
N VAL A 155 -18.97 -20.29 -0.22
CA VAL A 155 -18.16 -19.87 0.92
C VAL A 155 -17.89 -18.37 0.87
N ALA A 156 -17.66 -17.81 -0.32
CA ALA A 156 -17.55 -16.35 -0.47
C ALA A 156 -18.87 -15.65 -0.18
N GLU A 157 -20.02 -16.23 -0.52
CA GLU A 157 -21.33 -15.66 -0.24
C GLU A 157 -21.65 -15.66 1.27
N ASN A 158 -21.32 -16.74 1.99
CA ASN A 158 -21.45 -16.77 3.45
C ASN A 158 -20.48 -15.81 4.15
N VAL A 159 -19.24 -15.68 3.66
CA VAL A 159 -18.28 -14.69 4.18
C VAL A 159 -18.72 -13.26 3.84
N LEU A 160 -19.28 -13.02 2.65
CA LEU A 160 -19.83 -11.73 2.24
C LEU A 160 -21.07 -11.36 3.05
N GLN A 161 -21.95 -12.32 3.38
CA GLN A 161 -23.07 -12.09 4.28
C GLN A 161 -22.60 -11.77 5.70
N GLN A 162 -21.63 -12.51 6.23
CA GLN A 162 -21.07 -12.24 7.56
C GLN A 162 -20.32 -10.90 7.63
N MET A 163 -19.63 -10.54 6.54
CA MET A 163 -19.07 -9.20 6.34
C MET A 163 -20.17 -8.15 6.23
N SER A 164 -21.27 -8.40 5.52
CA SER A 164 -22.39 -7.45 5.36
C SER A 164 -23.00 -7.05 6.69
N THR A 165 -23.21 -8.02 7.60
CA THR A 165 -23.65 -7.77 8.98
C THR A 165 -22.65 -6.97 9.80
N SER A 166 -21.36 -7.07 9.49
CA SER A 166 -20.29 -6.29 10.13
C SER A 166 -20.00 -4.94 9.45
N THR A 167 -20.50 -4.73 8.22
CA THR A 167 -20.26 -3.51 7.43
C THR A 167 -21.20 -2.36 7.74
N ASN A 168 -22.29 -2.57 8.49
CA ASN A 168 -23.17 -1.48 8.95
C ASN A 168 -22.47 -0.46 9.89
N VAL A 169 -21.23 -0.75 10.32
CA VAL A 169 -20.38 0.15 11.12
C VAL A 169 -19.32 0.85 10.26
N MET A 170 -19.19 0.52 8.97
CA MET A 170 -18.28 1.24 8.08
C MET A 170 -18.91 2.56 7.64
N PRO A 171 -18.24 3.71 7.86
CA PRO A 171 -18.71 4.97 7.31
C PRO A 171 -18.78 4.86 5.79
N THR A 172 -19.81 5.44 5.19
CA THR A 172 -19.95 5.38 3.74
C THR A 172 -18.78 6.09 3.06
N ARG A 173 -18.56 5.84 1.77
CA ARG A 173 -17.51 6.52 1.00
C ARG A 173 -17.66 8.05 1.06
N GLU A 174 -18.89 8.53 1.17
CA GLU A 174 -19.22 9.94 1.29
C GLU A 174 -18.92 10.47 2.68
N ASP A 175 -19.23 9.72 3.74
CA ASP A 175 -18.90 10.10 5.12
C ASP A 175 -17.38 10.09 5.38
N LEU A 176 -16.67 9.10 4.85
CA LEU A 176 -15.20 9.06 4.85
C LEU A 176 -14.61 10.24 4.07
N ALA A 177 -15.16 10.56 2.91
CA ALA A 177 -14.71 11.71 2.12
C ALA A 177 -14.98 13.02 2.85
N ALA A 178 -16.13 13.17 3.51
CA ALA A 178 -16.50 14.34 4.30
C ALA A 178 -15.60 14.48 5.54
N ALA A 179 -15.29 13.39 6.25
CA ALA A 179 -14.39 13.40 7.39
C ALA A 179 -12.92 13.71 6.98
N VAL A 180 -12.47 13.19 5.84
CA VAL A 180 -11.17 13.55 5.26
C VAL A 180 -11.19 15.02 4.80
N ASP A 181 -12.31 15.49 4.27
CA ASP A 181 -12.44 16.87 3.83
C ASP A 181 -12.52 17.86 5.00
N SER A 182 -13.16 17.52 6.12
CA SER A 182 -13.20 18.35 7.33
C SER A 182 -11.88 18.38 8.10
N SER A 183 -11.05 17.33 7.97
CA SER A 183 -9.73 17.27 8.63
C SER A 183 -8.62 18.01 7.87
N LYS A 184 -8.87 18.38 6.61
CA LYS A 184 -7.94 19.20 5.83
C LYS A 184 -7.84 20.61 6.42
N PRO A 185 -6.64 21.23 6.38
CA PRO A 185 -6.38 22.53 6.97
C PRO A 185 -6.94 23.67 6.11
N ARG A 186 -8.27 23.79 6.02
CA ARG A 186 -8.96 24.89 5.32
C ARG A 186 -10.17 25.40 6.10
N PRO A 187 -10.56 26.67 5.93
CA PRO A 187 -11.83 27.16 6.45
C PRO A 187 -12.98 26.26 5.99
N ILE A 188 -13.91 25.94 6.90
CA ILE A 188 -15.06 25.09 6.59
C ILE A 188 -15.94 25.83 5.57
N PRO A 189 -16.13 25.30 4.35
CA PRO A 189 -16.94 25.95 3.34
C PRO A 189 -18.43 25.72 3.62
N ASN A 190 -19.25 26.73 3.35
CA ASN A 190 -20.69 26.56 3.29
C ASN A 190 -21.08 25.95 1.92
N LEU A 191 -21.39 24.65 1.92
CA LEU A 191 -21.76 23.92 0.70
C LEU A 191 -23.15 24.29 0.16
N ALA A 192 -23.99 24.92 0.99
CA ALA A 192 -25.35 25.37 0.61
C ALA A 192 -25.37 26.80 0.06
N ALA A 193 -24.22 27.43 -0.14
CA ALA A 193 -24.13 28.79 -0.64
C ALA A 193 -24.59 28.92 -2.10
N GLU A 194 -25.57 29.80 -2.35
CA GLU A 194 -26.03 30.15 -3.70
C GLU A 194 -25.12 31.17 -4.39
N TYR A 195 -24.41 31.99 -3.60
CA TYR A 195 -23.48 33.01 -4.08
C TYR A 195 -22.05 32.69 -3.66
N PRO A 196 -21.03 33.02 -4.49
CA PRO A 196 -19.63 32.90 -4.10
C PRO A 196 -19.29 33.64 -2.81
N SER A 197 -20.07 34.68 -2.47
CA SER A 197 -19.94 35.44 -1.24
C SER A 197 -20.14 34.63 0.03
N ASP A 198 -21.03 33.65 -0.04
CA ASP A 198 -21.55 32.98 1.15
C ASP A 198 -20.81 31.66 1.41
N VAL A 199 -19.95 31.24 0.47
CA VAL A 199 -19.11 30.04 0.59
C VAL A 199 -18.15 30.18 1.78
N TYR A 200 -17.53 31.35 1.91
CA TYR A 200 -16.54 31.66 2.94
C TYR A 200 -16.93 32.96 3.66
N PRO A 201 -17.84 32.89 4.64
CA PRO A 201 -18.25 34.07 5.38
C PRO A 201 -17.07 34.67 6.16
N ILE A 202 -17.06 36.00 6.27
CA ILE A 202 -15.98 36.78 6.91
C ILE A 202 -15.73 36.30 8.34
N GLU A 203 -16.79 35.93 9.06
CA GLU A 203 -16.73 35.47 10.44
C GLU A 203 -15.96 34.15 10.60
N VAL A 204 -16.09 33.22 9.65
CA VAL A 204 -15.35 31.95 9.68
C VAL A 204 -13.89 32.18 9.33
N VAL A 205 -13.62 32.97 8.28
CA VAL A 205 -12.25 33.21 7.79
C VAL A 205 -11.44 34.09 8.75
N VAL A 206 -11.98 35.18 9.27
CA VAL A 206 -11.25 36.09 10.16
C VAL A 206 -11.51 35.76 11.63
N GLY A 207 -12.77 35.55 12.01
CA GLY A 207 -13.20 35.44 13.41
C GLY A 207 -13.78 36.76 13.92
N SER A 208 -14.91 36.70 14.63
CA SER A 208 -15.62 37.87 15.17
C SER A 208 -14.76 38.69 16.13
N GLU A 209 -13.95 38.03 16.95
CA GLU A 209 -13.02 38.66 17.89
C GLU A 209 -11.96 39.51 17.16
N LEU A 210 -11.29 38.93 16.16
CA LEU A 210 -10.28 39.65 15.38
C LEU A 210 -10.89 40.82 14.61
N MET A 211 -12.10 40.66 14.05
CA MET A 211 -12.80 41.75 13.36
C MET A 211 -13.11 42.95 14.28
N THR A 212 -13.31 42.70 15.57
CA THR A 212 -13.57 43.75 16.56
C THR A 212 -12.27 44.47 16.94
N MET A 213 -11.18 43.72 17.15
CA MET A 213 -9.87 44.28 17.53
C MET A 213 -9.15 45.01 16.39
N LEU A 214 -9.43 44.65 15.13
CA LEU A 214 -8.79 45.26 13.97
C LEU A 214 -9.33 46.67 13.72
N GLU A 215 -8.52 47.66 14.06
CA GLU A 215 -8.75 49.06 13.71
C GLU A 215 -8.08 49.41 12.38
N VAL A 216 -8.76 50.23 11.57
CA VAL A 216 -8.31 50.68 10.25
C VAL A 216 -8.44 52.19 10.06
N LYS A 217 -8.62 52.92 11.17
CA LYS A 217 -8.83 54.38 11.16
C LYS A 217 -7.59 55.09 10.64
N ASP A 218 -6.41 54.60 11.03
CA ASP A 218 -5.10 55.01 10.55
C ASP A 218 -4.99 54.94 9.02
N TRP A 219 -5.43 53.81 8.42
CA TRP A 219 -5.37 53.62 6.96
C TRP A 219 -6.35 54.52 6.21
N VAL A 220 -7.55 54.71 6.76
CA VAL A 220 -8.55 55.62 6.17
C VAL A 220 -8.07 57.06 6.25
N GLN A 221 -7.51 57.48 7.38
CA GLN A 221 -6.98 58.83 7.57
C GLN A 221 -5.74 59.08 6.71
N ALA A 222 -4.78 58.16 6.67
CA ALA A 222 -3.59 58.26 5.82
C ALA A 222 -3.97 58.35 4.33
N SER A 223 -4.92 57.51 3.89
CA SER A 223 -5.43 57.57 2.52
C SER A 223 -6.19 58.86 2.21
N ALA A 224 -6.89 59.45 3.19
CA ALA A 224 -7.58 60.74 3.04
C ALA A 224 -6.58 61.92 3.03
N ALA A 225 -5.50 61.82 3.81
CA ALA A 225 -4.41 62.78 3.86
C ALA A 225 -3.46 62.69 2.65
N GLY A 226 -3.63 61.71 1.76
CA GLY A 226 -2.75 61.47 0.61
C GLY A 226 -1.36 60.96 1.00
N GLN A 227 -1.15 60.59 2.28
CA GLN A 227 0.08 59.96 2.74
C GLN A 227 0.02 58.47 2.41
N GLY A 228 0.95 58.00 1.57
CA GLY A 228 1.03 56.58 1.23
C GLY A 228 1.30 55.74 2.48
N VAL A 229 0.51 54.69 2.71
CA VAL A 229 0.78 53.73 3.78
C VAL A 229 1.92 52.83 3.32
N SER A 230 3.08 52.93 3.99
CA SER A 230 4.21 52.04 3.73
C SER A 230 3.91 50.67 4.35
N VAL A 231 3.75 49.65 3.52
CA VAL A 231 3.49 48.28 3.95
C VAL A 231 4.47 47.34 3.25
N THR A 232 4.93 46.32 3.97
CA THR A 232 5.88 45.30 3.48
C THR A 232 5.31 44.43 2.35
N SER A 233 3.99 44.22 2.34
CA SER A 233 3.27 43.40 1.36
C SER A 233 2.85 44.22 0.13
N LYS A 234 3.24 43.75 -1.06
CA LYS A 234 2.81 44.33 -2.35
C LYS A 234 1.31 44.17 -2.58
N TYR A 235 0.76 43.02 -2.18
CA TYR A 235 -0.67 42.71 -2.30
C TYR A 235 -1.51 43.75 -1.57
N VAL A 236 -1.14 44.06 -0.32
CA VAL A 236 -1.84 45.01 0.55
C VAL A 236 -1.68 46.44 0.03
N ALA A 237 -0.45 46.86 -0.30
CA ALA A 237 -0.16 48.22 -0.76
C ALA A 237 -0.99 48.62 -2.00
N LYS A 238 -1.17 47.72 -2.98
CA LYS A 238 -1.96 47.99 -4.19
C LYS A 238 -3.46 48.18 -3.93
N ARG A 239 -3.99 47.61 -2.83
CA ARG A 239 -5.44 47.51 -2.58
C ARG A 239 -5.95 48.51 -1.53
N ILE A 240 -5.10 48.98 -0.61
CA ILE A 240 -5.49 49.95 0.43
C ILE A 240 -6.15 51.19 -0.17
N VAL A 241 -5.51 51.82 -1.16
CA VAL A 241 -6.00 53.09 -1.74
C VAL A 241 -7.37 52.91 -2.41
N LYS A 242 -7.60 51.80 -3.10
CA LYS A 242 -8.87 51.50 -3.77
C LYS A 242 -9.99 51.27 -2.74
N LEU A 243 -9.73 50.49 -1.71
CA LEU A 243 -10.72 50.12 -0.69
C LEU A 243 -11.05 51.30 0.25
N ALA A 244 -10.05 52.11 0.59
CA ALA A 244 -10.24 53.32 1.41
C ALA A 244 -11.11 54.35 0.67
N LYS A 245 -10.86 54.59 -0.63
CA LYS A 245 -11.70 55.47 -1.47
C LYS A 245 -13.14 54.98 -1.57
N ASN A 246 -13.33 53.67 -1.69
CA ASN A 246 -14.66 53.06 -1.79
C ASN A 246 -15.38 52.93 -0.44
N LYS A 247 -14.79 53.39 0.67
CA LYS A 247 -15.32 53.30 2.04
C LYS A 247 -15.70 51.87 2.47
N GLN A 248 -15.02 50.85 1.94
CA GLN A 248 -15.27 49.44 2.24
C GLN A 248 -14.53 49.00 3.52
N ILE A 249 -15.01 49.47 4.69
CA ILE A 249 -14.33 49.28 5.99
C ILE A 249 -14.15 47.80 6.34
N GLN A 250 -15.14 46.95 6.05
CA GLN A 250 -15.05 45.51 6.33
C GLN A 250 -13.92 44.84 5.54
N LYS A 251 -13.82 45.10 4.24
CA LYS A 251 -12.72 44.58 3.40
C LYS A 251 -11.37 45.15 3.81
N LEU A 252 -11.34 46.39 4.30
CA LEU A 252 -10.12 47.02 4.81
C LEU A 252 -9.63 46.31 6.09
N LYS A 253 -10.55 45.92 6.98
CA LYS A 253 -10.23 45.09 8.15
C LYS A 253 -9.70 43.71 7.75
N VAL A 254 -10.33 43.06 6.76
CA VAL A 254 -9.84 41.79 6.20
C VAL A 254 -8.45 41.98 5.58
N LEU A 255 -8.18 43.11 4.94
CA LEU A 255 -6.85 43.41 4.39
C LEU A 255 -5.78 43.59 5.48
N ARG A 256 -6.14 44.24 6.60
CA ARG A 256 -5.27 44.34 7.78
C ARG A 256 -5.01 42.97 8.39
N PHE A 257 -6.01 42.09 8.42
CA PHE A 257 -5.85 40.70 8.83
C PHE A 257 -4.87 39.93 7.93
N ILE A 258 -4.96 40.09 6.60
CA ILE A 258 -4.02 39.47 5.65
C ILE A 258 -2.59 39.93 5.92
N LEU A 259 -2.37 41.24 6.07
CA LEU A 259 -1.05 41.79 6.41
C LEU A 259 -0.49 41.16 7.68
N LEU A 260 -1.34 41.06 8.70
CA LEU A 260 -0.96 40.54 9.99
C LEU A 260 -0.57 39.05 9.91
N CYS A 261 -1.30 38.26 9.12
CA CYS A 261 -0.98 36.87 8.87
C CYS A 261 0.31 36.68 8.04
N ILE A 262 0.57 37.56 7.07
CA ILE A 262 1.83 37.57 6.29
C ILE A 262 3.02 37.87 7.21
N ASN A 263 2.92 38.91 8.04
CA ASN A 263 3.96 39.26 9.01
C ASN A 263 4.15 38.13 10.04
N PHE A 264 3.06 37.50 10.48
CA PHE A 264 3.15 36.34 11.37
C PHE A 264 3.91 35.20 10.70
N ASN A 265 3.59 34.82 9.45
CA ASN A 265 4.33 33.78 8.72
C ASN A 265 5.80 34.14 8.49
N ALA A 266 6.12 35.42 8.23
CA ALA A 266 7.49 35.91 8.07
C ALA A 266 8.28 35.89 9.40
N SER A 267 7.60 36.05 10.52
CA SER A 267 8.21 36.02 11.86
C SER A 267 8.57 34.61 12.34
N LEU A 268 8.06 33.57 11.70
CA LEU A 268 8.34 32.18 12.07
C LEU A 268 9.81 31.83 11.80
N ILE A 269 10.47 31.26 12.80
CA ILE A 269 11.90 30.93 12.78
C ILE A 269 12.08 29.43 12.55
N GLY A 270 13.00 29.08 11.66
CA GLY A 270 13.28 27.68 11.35
C GLY A 270 12.20 27.10 10.45
N GLY A 271 12.62 26.50 9.34
CA GLY A 271 11.71 26.02 8.30
C GLY A 271 12.43 25.73 7.00
N GLY A 272 13.63 25.15 7.08
CA GLY A 272 14.29 24.55 5.93
C GLY A 272 13.85 23.10 5.82
N GLY A 273 12.99 22.78 4.84
CA GLY A 273 12.54 21.42 4.56
C GLY A 273 11.40 20.94 5.48
N PRO A 274 11.30 19.62 5.76
CA PRO A 274 10.15 19.01 6.46
C PRO A 274 9.96 19.37 7.93
N ARG A 275 10.79 20.27 8.49
CA ARG A 275 10.78 20.59 9.92
C ARG A 275 9.65 21.57 10.26
N PRO A 276 8.96 21.39 11.40
CA PRO A 276 7.93 22.31 11.85
C PRO A 276 8.52 23.71 12.07
N LYS A 277 7.74 24.75 11.75
CA LYS A 277 8.19 26.14 11.92
C LYS A 277 8.08 26.53 13.39
N LYS A 278 9.05 27.25 13.95
CA LYS A 278 8.99 27.67 15.35
C LYS A 278 8.43 29.09 15.48
N ILE A 279 7.50 29.28 16.40
CA ILE A 279 6.95 30.58 16.78
C ILE A 279 7.92 31.23 17.77
N PRO A 280 8.38 32.46 17.51
CA PRO A 280 9.17 33.22 18.47
C PRO A 280 8.44 33.42 19.81
N ILE A 281 9.23 33.58 20.88
CA ILE A 281 8.70 33.92 22.21
C ILE A 281 7.96 35.27 22.13
N LYS A 282 6.87 35.42 22.91
CA LYS A 282 5.93 36.55 22.90
C LYS A 282 6.55 37.93 22.57
N GLY A 283 7.56 38.37 23.32
CA GLY A 283 8.17 39.69 23.09
C GLY A 283 8.97 39.81 21.78
N LYS A 284 9.59 38.71 21.31
CA LYS A 284 10.26 38.67 20.00
C LYS A 284 9.26 38.59 18.85
N LEU A 285 8.12 37.94 19.07
CA LEU A 285 7.03 37.87 18.09
C LEU A 285 6.41 39.25 17.86
N GLU A 286 6.10 39.97 18.94
CA GLU A 286 5.56 41.33 18.87
C GLU A 286 6.54 42.27 18.15
N ALA A 287 7.84 42.21 18.48
CA ALA A 287 8.88 42.98 17.79
C ALA A 287 9.00 42.62 16.30
N ALA A 288 8.90 41.33 15.94
CA ALA A 288 9.01 40.86 14.56
C ALA A 288 7.76 41.16 13.70
N MET A 289 6.60 41.35 14.33
CA MET A 289 5.34 41.67 13.64
C MET A 289 5.16 43.16 13.36
N GLY A 290 6.03 44.00 13.93
CA GLY A 290 6.04 45.45 13.78
C GLY A 290 5.36 46.17 14.95
N GLU A 291 5.94 47.31 15.35
CA GLU A 291 5.53 48.12 16.51
C GLU A 291 4.09 48.66 16.38
N ASP A 292 3.59 48.81 15.15
CA ASP A 292 2.24 49.32 14.82
C ASP A 292 1.11 48.30 15.03
N THR A 293 1.40 47.11 15.56
CA THR A 293 0.41 46.06 15.75
C THR A 293 0.01 45.89 17.21
N PRO A 294 -1.28 46.04 17.58
CA PRO A 294 -1.75 45.75 18.93
C PRO A 294 -1.42 44.32 19.37
N ALA A 295 -0.79 44.15 20.53
CA ALA A 295 -0.41 42.84 21.08
C ALA A 295 -1.61 41.87 21.20
N GLY A 296 -2.82 42.39 21.45
CA GLY A 296 -4.06 41.59 21.46
C GLY A 296 -4.34 40.89 20.13
N CYS A 297 -4.11 41.56 18.99
CA CYS A 297 -4.31 40.99 17.66
C CYS A 297 -3.29 39.86 17.38
N VAL A 298 -2.04 40.04 17.81
CA VAL A 298 -0.97 39.03 17.67
C VAL A 298 -1.32 37.76 18.47
N MET A 299 -1.78 37.93 19.71
CA MET A 299 -2.18 36.81 20.55
C MET A 299 -3.41 36.08 20.01
N ALA A 300 -4.41 36.82 19.50
CA ALA A 300 -5.60 36.22 18.90
C ALA A 300 -5.28 35.41 17.62
N ILE A 301 -4.36 35.88 16.77
CA ILE A 301 -3.86 35.10 15.62
C ILE A 301 -3.08 33.88 16.08
N ARG A 302 -2.19 34.03 17.07
CA ARG A 302 -1.46 32.89 17.64
C ARG A 302 -2.43 31.84 18.16
N ARG A 303 -3.49 32.24 18.88
CA ARG A 303 -4.51 31.31 19.38
C ARG A 303 -5.30 30.63 18.25
N LYS A 304 -5.58 31.33 17.15
CA LYS A 304 -6.32 30.76 16.01
C LYS A 304 -5.50 29.76 15.20
N PHE A 305 -4.20 30.03 15.01
CA PHE A 305 -3.37 29.28 14.06
C PHE A 305 -2.31 28.40 14.70
N ALA A 306 -1.90 28.63 15.95
CA ALA A 306 -0.92 27.80 16.64
C ALA A 306 -1.60 26.79 17.59
N PRO A 307 -1.02 25.59 17.77
CA PRO A 307 -1.48 24.67 18.78
C PRO A 307 -1.23 25.23 20.19
N GLU A 308 -2.18 25.03 21.10
CA GLU A 308 -2.09 25.51 22.47
C GLU A 308 -0.87 24.93 23.19
N GLY A 309 -0.13 25.79 23.91
CA GLY A 309 1.01 25.38 24.72
C GLY A 309 2.30 25.02 23.96
N ASN A 310 2.28 24.88 22.63
CA ASN A 310 3.47 24.54 21.86
C ASN A 310 4.11 25.79 21.21
N SER A 311 5.45 25.83 21.19
CA SER A 311 6.22 26.84 20.47
C SER A 311 6.44 26.47 19.01
N GLU A 312 6.07 25.25 18.60
CA GLU A 312 6.21 24.73 17.25
C GLU A 312 4.88 24.74 16.51
N MET A 313 4.93 25.11 15.24
CA MET A 313 3.81 25.13 14.32
C MET A 313 4.01 24.00 13.30
N PRO A 314 3.26 22.90 13.41
CA PRO A 314 3.36 21.78 12.48
C PRO A 314 2.83 22.21 11.10
N ARG A 315 3.14 21.40 10.08
CA ARG A 315 2.77 21.71 8.68
C ARG A 315 1.27 21.97 8.50
N TRP A 316 0.42 21.21 9.19
CA TRP A 316 -1.04 21.40 9.14
C TRP A 316 -1.46 22.81 9.56
N ASN A 317 -0.87 23.37 10.61
CA ASN A 317 -1.17 24.72 11.09
C ASN A 317 -0.63 25.80 10.14
N VAL A 318 0.53 25.57 9.52
CA VAL A 318 1.06 26.45 8.46
C VAL A 318 0.14 26.44 7.25
N ASP A 319 -0.26 25.27 6.78
CA ASP A 319 -1.18 25.11 5.66
C ASP A 319 -2.54 25.76 5.99
N ASN A 320 -3.01 25.65 7.24
CA ASN A 320 -4.26 26.28 7.72
C ASN A 320 -4.16 27.82 7.71
N LEU A 321 -3.03 28.38 8.12
CA LEU A 321 -2.76 29.81 7.99
C LEU A 321 -2.78 30.25 6.52
N MET A 322 -2.13 29.49 5.63
CA MET A 322 -2.07 29.82 4.19
C MET A 322 -3.45 29.79 3.53
N THR A 323 -4.27 28.78 3.81
CA THR A 323 -5.63 28.67 3.25
C THR A 323 -6.55 29.76 3.77
N HIS A 324 -6.40 30.19 5.03
CA HIS A 324 -7.13 31.35 5.57
C HIS A 324 -6.71 32.67 4.91
N ILE A 325 -5.42 32.87 4.64
CA ILE A 325 -4.93 34.04 3.89
C ILE A 325 -5.51 34.05 2.48
N ALA A 326 -5.49 32.90 1.79
CA ALA A 326 -6.04 32.77 0.45
C ALA A 326 -7.57 33.00 0.42
N ALA A 327 -8.31 32.48 1.41
CA ALA A 327 -9.74 32.74 1.55
C ALA A 327 -10.05 34.22 1.84
N ALA A 328 -9.26 34.86 2.71
CA ALA A 328 -9.38 36.30 2.98
C ALA A 328 -9.09 37.14 1.73
N ALA A 329 -8.10 36.75 0.93
CA ALA A 329 -7.79 37.40 -0.34
C ALA A 329 -8.98 37.37 -1.31
N LEU A 330 -9.70 36.23 -1.39
CA LEU A 330 -10.91 36.11 -2.23
C LEU A 330 -12.00 37.10 -1.83
N ILE A 331 -12.19 37.35 -0.53
CA ILE A 331 -13.18 38.31 -0.02
C ILE A 331 -12.80 39.74 -0.43
N VAL A 332 -11.51 40.08 -0.41
CA VAL A 332 -11.03 41.43 -0.75
C VAL A 332 -11.19 41.73 -2.24
N ASP A 333 -10.83 40.78 -3.11
CA ASP A 333 -10.81 40.94 -4.57
C ASP A 333 -12.08 40.45 -5.28
N ASP A 334 -13.23 40.46 -4.61
CA ASP A 334 -14.52 40.10 -5.21
C ASP A 334 -14.49 38.72 -5.90
N TYR A 335 -13.86 37.74 -5.24
CA TYR A 335 -13.76 36.34 -5.67
C TYR A 335 -12.95 36.07 -6.94
N ALA A 336 -12.14 37.05 -7.39
CA ALA A 336 -11.19 36.94 -8.49
C ALA A 336 -9.82 37.52 -8.09
N VAL A 337 -8.93 36.68 -7.55
CA VAL A 337 -7.63 37.11 -7.01
C VAL A 337 -6.50 36.85 -8.00
N ASP A 338 -5.61 37.82 -8.18
CA ASP A 338 -4.30 37.57 -8.80
C ASP A 338 -3.35 36.92 -7.79
N VAL A 339 -2.93 35.70 -8.12
CA VAL A 339 -2.11 34.85 -7.28
C VAL A 339 -0.66 35.35 -7.20
N ASN A 340 -0.17 36.14 -8.18
CA ASN A 340 1.25 36.51 -8.22
C ASN A 340 1.67 37.44 -7.07
N ASP A 341 0.88 38.47 -6.77
CA ASP A 341 1.17 39.41 -5.69
C ASP A 341 1.28 38.67 -4.34
N LEU A 342 0.35 37.74 -4.10
CA LEU A 342 0.32 36.95 -2.87
C LEU A 342 1.46 35.92 -2.81
N ARG A 343 1.86 35.36 -3.97
CA ARG A 343 3.02 34.46 -4.09
C ARG A 343 4.31 35.13 -3.64
N GLU A 344 4.56 36.34 -4.12
CA GLU A 344 5.75 37.11 -3.79
C GLU A 344 5.79 37.49 -2.31
N ASP A 345 4.66 37.92 -1.75
CA ASP A 345 4.56 38.30 -0.34
C ASP A 345 4.73 37.11 0.61
N LEU A 346 4.19 35.94 0.26
CA LEU A 346 4.30 34.72 1.07
C LEU A 346 5.61 33.93 0.82
N LYS A 347 6.38 34.31 -0.21
CA LYS A 347 7.60 33.62 -0.66
C LYS A 347 7.37 32.13 -0.95
N LEU A 348 6.27 31.83 -1.62
CA LEU A 348 5.84 30.45 -1.97
C LEU A 348 6.20 30.07 -3.40
N GLU A 349 6.30 28.78 -3.68
CA GLU A 349 6.41 28.28 -5.04
C GLU A 349 5.03 28.36 -5.77
N ASN A 350 5.04 28.56 -7.09
CA ASN A 350 3.82 28.57 -7.91
C ASN A 350 2.96 27.31 -7.72
N LYS A 351 3.59 26.16 -7.47
CA LYS A 351 2.87 24.89 -7.25
C LYS A 351 2.08 24.90 -5.94
N GLU A 352 2.66 25.40 -4.86
CA GLU A 352 2.06 25.42 -3.53
C GLU A 352 0.89 26.39 -3.48
N ILE A 353 1.06 27.61 -3.99
CA ILE A 353 -0.02 28.59 -3.99
C ILE A 353 -1.20 28.15 -4.85
N LYS A 354 -0.94 27.50 -6.00
CA LYS A 354 -1.98 26.87 -6.82
C LYS A 354 -2.71 25.76 -6.06
N GLN A 355 -1.98 24.95 -5.29
CA GLN A 355 -2.55 23.90 -4.47
C GLN A 355 -3.51 24.48 -3.41
N TYR A 356 -3.12 25.55 -2.69
CA TYR A 356 -3.99 26.18 -1.69
C TYR A 356 -5.28 26.74 -2.30
N PHE A 357 -5.20 27.43 -3.44
CA PHE A 357 -6.41 27.93 -4.13
C PHE A 357 -7.28 26.79 -4.69
N ALA A 358 -6.67 25.71 -5.17
CA ALA A 358 -7.41 24.52 -5.60
C ALA A 358 -8.14 23.85 -4.42
N GLU A 359 -7.51 23.78 -3.24
CA GLU A 359 -8.13 23.23 -2.03
C GLU A 359 -9.31 24.05 -1.51
N LEU A 360 -9.33 25.36 -1.78
CA LEU A 360 -10.48 26.24 -1.54
C LEU A 360 -11.59 26.09 -2.60
N GLY A 361 -11.39 25.27 -3.63
CA GLY A 361 -12.35 25.09 -4.72
C GLY A 361 -12.32 26.19 -5.79
N CYS A 362 -11.27 27.02 -5.81
CA CYS A 362 -11.09 28.02 -6.87
C CYS A 362 -10.63 27.36 -8.18
N LYS A 363 -11.15 27.86 -9.30
CA LYS A 363 -10.65 27.51 -10.63
C LYS A 363 -9.54 28.49 -11.00
N LEU A 364 -8.34 27.95 -11.17
CA LEU A 364 -7.17 28.69 -11.64
C LEU A 364 -7.25 28.85 -13.15
N ALA A 365 -7.41 30.08 -13.61
CA ALA A 365 -7.38 30.43 -15.03
C ALA A 365 -6.13 31.24 -15.36
N ALA A 366 -5.63 31.09 -16.60
CA ALA A 366 -4.65 32.02 -17.14
C ALA A 366 -5.30 33.41 -17.27
N PRO A 367 -4.51 34.50 -17.21
CA PRO A 367 -5.04 35.86 -17.30
C PRO A 367 -5.79 36.06 -18.62
N THR A 368 -7.04 36.50 -18.55
CA THR A 368 -7.84 36.82 -19.74
C THR A 368 -7.33 38.12 -20.37
N GLN A 369 -7.56 38.34 -21.67
CA GLN A 369 -7.08 39.54 -22.39
C GLN A 369 -7.53 40.86 -21.72
N THR A 370 -8.70 40.88 -21.10
CA THR A 370 -9.23 42.00 -20.29
C THR A 370 -8.47 42.23 -18.98
N ASP A 371 -7.97 41.15 -18.37
CA ASP A 371 -7.20 41.22 -17.13
C ASP A 371 -5.77 41.72 -17.41
N LEU A 372 -5.20 41.31 -18.54
CA LEU A 372 -3.93 41.83 -19.06
C LEU A 372 -3.95 43.35 -19.27
N THR A 373 -5.06 43.88 -19.82
CA THR A 373 -5.22 45.33 -20.00
C THR A 373 -5.43 46.06 -18.68
N ASN A 374 -6.18 45.48 -17.75
CA ASN A 374 -6.44 46.08 -16.43
C ASN A 374 -5.19 46.11 -15.54
N MET A 375 -4.34 45.08 -15.65
CA MET A 375 -3.14 44.95 -14.83
C MET A 375 -1.86 45.48 -15.51
N LYS A 376 -1.96 46.02 -16.73
CA LYS A 376 -0.84 46.60 -17.50
C LYS A 376 0.38 45.67 -17.60
N LEU A 377 0.14 44.37 -17.79
CA LEU A 377 1.18 43.34 -17.83
C LEU A 377 1.57 42.97 -19.27
N THR A 378 2.83 42.60 -19.47
CA THR A 378 3.31 42.11 -20.77
C THR A 378 2.88 40.65 -21.00
N LYS A 379 2.78 40.21 -22.27
CA LYS A 379 2.48 38.81 -22.62
C LYS A 379 3.46 37.82 -21.99
N ALA A 380 4.72 38.20 -21.77
CA ALA A 380 5.74 37.35 -21.16
C ALA A 380 5.55 37.18 -19.64
N GLU A 381 5.15 38.23 -18.93
CA GLU A 381 4.87 38.16 -17.49
C GLU A 381 3.57 37.39 -17.22
N SER A 382 2.62 37.40 -18.16
CA SER A 382 1.32 36.70 -18.07
C SER A 382 1.41 35.21 -17.76
N ALA A 383 2.52 34.55 -18.10
CA ALA A 383 2.75 33.14 -17.81
C ALA A 383 2.90 32.84 -16.30
N ASN A 384 3.30 33.85 -15.51
CA ASN A 384 3.49 33.75 -14.07
C ASN A 384 2.28 34.24 -13.26
N HIS A 385 1.41 35.04 -13.89
CA HIS A 385 0.16 35.48 -13.28
C HIS A 385 -0.93 34.44 -13.50
N PHE A 386 -1.64 34.08 -12.44
CA PHE A 386 -2.79 33.18 -12.49
C PHE A 386 -3.92 33.84 -11.72
N ILE A 387 -5.12 33.76 -12.26
CA ILE A 387 -6.30 34.33 -11.60
C ILE A 387 -7.08 33.17 -11.00
N ALA A 388 -7.18 33.18 -9.67
CA ALA A 388 -8.02 32.25 -8.92
C ALA A 388 -9.44 32.83 -8.87
N LYS A 389 -10.38 32.20 -9.57
CA LYS A 389 -11.80 32.57 -9.56
C LYS A 389 -12.61 31.52 -8.79
N LEU A 390 -13.36 31.96 -7.78
CA LEU A 390 -14.31 31.08 -7.09
C LEU A 390 -15.61 31.02 -7.91
N LYS A 391 -15.95 29.85 -8.44
CA LYS A 391 -17.16 29.63 -9.24
C LYS A 391 -17.94 28.45 -8.69
N LEU A 392 -19.24 28.63 -8.47
CA LEU A 392 -20.16 27.57 -8.08
C LEU A 392 -20.52 26.70 -9.31
N PRO A 393 -20.68 25.37 -9.15
CA PRO A 393 -20.52 24.58 -7.93
C PRO A 393 -19.04 24.39 -7.53
N LEU A 394 -18.78 24.30 -6.21
CA LEU A 394 -17.44 24.09 -5.66
C LEU A 394 -16.89 22.74 -6.08
N THR A 395 -15.69 22.74 -6.66
CA THR A 395 -14.99 21.52 -7.04
C THR A 395 -13.74 21.37 -6.20
N PHE A 396 -13.77 20.49 -5.21
CA PHE A 396 -12.57 20.15 -4.44
C PHE A 396 -11.69 19.15 -5.20
N PRO A 397 -10.36 19.24 -5.06
CA PRO A 397 -9.46 18.24 -5.59
C PRO A 397 -9.78 16.90 -4.93
N LYS A 398 -10.21 15.93 -5.75
CA LYS A 398 -10.49 14.57 -5.28
C LYS A 398 -9.22 14.04 -4.62
N VAL A 399 -9.33 13.59 -3.37
CA VAL A 399 -8.26 12.88 -2.67
C VAL A 399 -7.83 11.75 -3.59
N GLY A 400 -6.56 11.74 -3.98
CA GLY A 400 -6.06 10.85 -5.03
C GLY A 400 -6.24 9.39 -4.64
N GLY A 401 -7.38 8.80 -5.01
CA GLY A 401 -7.49 7.36 -5.15
C GLY A 401 -6.48 6.91 -6.21
N ALA A 402 -6.03 5.65 -6.10
CA ALA A 402 -5.13 5.04 -7.07
C ALA A 402 -5.51 5.48 -8.50
N ARG A 403 -4.59 6.16 -9.19
CA ARG A 403 -4.82 6.59 -10.57
C ARG A 403 -5.35 5.39 -11.34
N PRO A 404 -6.52 5.47 -12.00
CA PRO A 404 -6.87 4.46 -12.97
C PRO A 404 -5.72 4.45 -13.98
N LYS A 405 -5.03 3.30 -14.11
CA LYS A 405 -4.03 3.11 -15.15
C LYS A 405 -4.72 3.50 -16.45
N LYS A 406 -4.17 4.51 -17.14
CA LYS A 406 -4.61 4.91 -18.48
C LYS A 406 -4.69 3.63 -19.31
N ARG A 407 -5.91 3.16 -19.59
CA ARG A 407 -6.12 2.24 -20.70
C ARG A 407 -5.67 3.02 -21.93
N ILE A 408 -4.61 2.53 -22.57
CA ILE A 408 -4.26 2.93 -23.92
C ILE A 408 -5.47 2.48 -24.76
N LEU A 409 -6.37 3.42 -25.04
CA LEU A 409 -7.39 3.25 -26.05
C LEU A 409 -6.67 3.50 -27.36
N ASP A 410 -6.39 2.42 -28.08
CA ASP A 410 -6.04 2.50 -29.49
C ASP A 410 -7.19 3.20 -30.21
N ASN A 411 -6.82 4.33 -30.79
CA ASN A 411 -7.67 5.16 -31.59
C ASN A 411 -7.88 4.44 -32.93
N ASN A 412 -9.02 3.75 -33.10
CA ASN A 412 -9.55 3.58 -34.44
C ASN A 412 -11.05 3.87 -34.46
N GLN A 413 -11.30 5.05 -35.01
CA GLN A 413 -12.57 5.70 -35.21
C GLN A 413 -13.41 4.88 -36.19
N MET A 414 -14.62 4.47 -35.80
CA MET A 414 -15.64 4.06 -36.79
C MET A 414 -16.03 5.29 -37.63
N PRO A 415 -16.14 5.17 -38.96
CA PRO A 415 -17.07 6.00 -39.71
C PRO A 415 -18.46 5.34 -39.72
N LYS A 416 -19.47 6.23 -39.79
CA LYS A 416 -20.90 5.99 -39.63
C LYS A 416 -21.56 5.41 -40.88
N SER A 417 -22.73 4.80 -40.64
CA SER A 417 -23.92 4.66 -41.50
C SER A 417 -23.82 3.89 -42.82
N THR A 418 -24.57 2.80 -42.95
CA THR A 418 -25.86 2.71 -43.68
C THR A 418 -26.34 1.25 -43.65
N GLY A 419 -27.65 1.03 -43.44
CA GLY A 419 -28.30 -0.27 -43.60
C GLY A 419 -28.57 -0.60 -45.08
N PRO A 420 -29.49 -1.55 -45.36
CA PRO A 420 -29.15 -2.92 -45.75
C PRO A 420 -29.44 -3.20 -47.23
N LEU A 421 -28.73 -4.15 -47.84
CA LEU A 421 -29.06 -4.68 -49.16
C LEU A 421 -28.94 -6.21 -49.20
N LEU A 422 -30.10 -6.79 -49.53
CA LEU A 422 -30.43 -8.13 -50.00
C LEU A 422 -29.27 -8.98 -50.59
N GLU A 423 -29.23 -10.22 -50.11
CA GLU A 423 -29.52 -11.42 -50.90
C GLU A 423 -28.89 -11.51 -52.31
N GLN A 424 -27.82 -12.31 -52.44
CA GLN A 424 -27.64 -13.16 -53.62
C GLN A 424 -26.65 -14.30 -53.37
N LEU A 425 -27.15 -15.53 -53.54
CA LEU A 425 -26.47 -16.79 -53.88
C LEU A 425 -25.72 -17.49 -52.73
N GLY A 426 -26.05 -18.70 -52.28
CA GLY A 426 -26.97 -19.72 -52.77
C GLY A 426 -26.34 -21.10 -52.51
N LEU A 427 -27.11 -22.01 -51.88
CA LEU A 427 -26.88 -23.47 -51.70
C LEU A 427 -25.64 -23.88 -50.86
N GLY A 428 -25.68 -24.90 -50.00
CA GLY A 428 -26.66 -25.95 -49.75
C GLY A 428 -26.28 -26.79 -48.51
N THR A 429 -27.25 -27.58 -48.07
CA THR A 429 -27.32 -28.45 -46.89
C THR A 429 -26.70 -29.84 -47.10
N ALA A 430 -26.05 -30.42 -46.08
CA ALA A 430 -26.03 -31.87 -45.74
C ALA A 430 -25.13 -32.08 -44.48
N THR A 431 -25.63 -32.42 -43.29
CA THR A 431 -26.02 -33.74 -42.71
C THR A 431 -24.98 -34.87 -42.75
N GLN A 432 -24.61 -35.31 -41.54
CA GLN A 432 -24.29 -36.67 -41.06
C GLN A 432 -23.13 -37.45 -41.69
N SER A 433 -22.18 -37.90 -40.86
CA SER A 433 -22.10 -39.31 -40.39
C SER A 433 -20.74 -39.62 -39.70
N THR A 434 -20.83 -40.21 -38.50
CA THR A 434 -19.86 -41.14 -37.88
C THR A 434 -19.90 -42.49 -38.65
N PRO A 435 -18.96 -43.48 -38.57
CA PRO A 435 -18.39 -43.99 -37.30
C PRO A 435 -17.04 -44.77 -37.31
N ASN A 436 -16.59 -45.07 -36.08
CA ASN A 436 -15.99 -46.32 -35.55
C ASN A 436 -14.65 -46.98 -35.98
N THR A 437 -13.85 -47.20 -34.92
CA THR A 437 -13.07 -48.40 -34.51
C THR A 437 -11.96 -48.98 -35.40
N THR A 438 -10.74 -49.03 -34.84
CA THR A 438 -10.07 -50.28 -34.42
C THR A 438 -8.75 -50.01 -33.66
N THR A 439 -8.60 -50.61 -32.48
CA THR A 439 -7.32 -50.90 -31.80
C THR A 439 -6.71 -52.17 -32.41
N PRO A 440 -5.37 -52.34 -32.49
CA PRO A 440 -4.64 -52.86 -31.32
C PRO A 440 -3.15 -52.45 -31.16
N ALA A 441 -2.69 -52.65 -29.92
CA ALA A 441 -1.36 -53.12 -29.50
C ALA A 441 -0.08 -52.29 -29.75
N SER A 442 0.47 -51.81 -28.62
CA SER A 442 1.85 -51.99 -28.16
C SER A 442 3.01 -51.56 -29.06
N ALA A 443 3.50 -50.33 -28.84
CA ALA A 443 4.94 -50.06 -28.68
C ALA A 443 5.14 -48.67 -28.08
N THR A 444 6.11 -48.57 -27.19
CA THR A 444 6.68 -47.34 -26.63
C THR A 444 7.03 -46.32 -27.72
N ASP A 445 6.49 -45.09 -27.66
CA ASP A 445 7.09 -43.96 -28.37
C ASP A 445 6.82 -42.61 -27.68
N SER A 446 7.91 -41.92 -27.41
CA SER A 446 7.98 -40.55 -26.92
C SER A 446 7.44 -39.57 -27.96
N ILE A 447 6.30 -38.93 -27.68
CA ILE A 447 5.74 -37.86 -28.52
C ILE A 447 6.64 -36.63 -28.44
N ASN A 448 7.24 -36.28 -29.59
CA ASN A 448 8.18 -35.18 -29.77
C ASN A 448 7.41 -33.84 -29.86
N MET A 449 7.49 -33.01 -28.82
CA MET A 449 6.78 -31.72 -28.69
C MET A 449 7.10 -30.70 -29.82
N SER A 450 8.21 -30.87 -30.55
CA SER A 450 8.71 -29.92 -31.56
C SER A 450 7.86 -29.81 -32.83
N ASP A 451 7.16 -30.87 -33.24
CA ASP A 451 6.42 -30.86 -34.51
C ASP A 451 5.12 -30.05 -34.41
N SER A 452 4.48 -30.06 -33.22
CA SER A 452 3.27 -29.30 -32.95
C SER A 452 3.52 -27.78 -32.95
N THR A 453 4.64 -27.35 -32.38
CA THR A 453 5.02 -25.93 -32.32
C THR A 453 5.48 -25.42 -33.68
N THR A 454 6.18 -26.25 -34.45
CA THR A 454 6.64 -25.91 -35.81
C THR A 454 5.44 -25.72 -36.74
N SER A 455 4.49 -26.67 -36.74
CA SER A 455 3.27 -26.59 -37.55
C SER A 455 2.38 -25.39 -37.19
N ALA A 456 2.30 -25.02 -35.91
CA ALA A 456 1.58 -23.83 -35.47
C ALA A 456 2.26 -22.53 -35.92
N ALA A 457 3.59 -22.47 -35.88
CA ALA A 457 4.35 -21.34 -36.38
C ALA A 457 4.18 -21.16 -37.90
N ASP A 458 4.20 -22.26 -38.67
CA ASP A 458 3.99 -22.24 -40.12
C ASP A 458 2.58 -21.74 -40.51
N LYS A 459 1.55 -22.18 -39.78
CA LYS A 459 0.17 -21.68 -39.98
C LYS A 459 0.02 -20.18 -39.68
N MET A 460 0.77 -19.66 -38.71
CA MET A 460 0.77 -18.23 -38.40
C MET A 460 1.54 -17.41 -39.44
N GLY A 461 2.66 -17.93 -39.95
CA GLY A 461 3.44 -17.29 -41.01
C GLY A 461 2.70 -17.23 -42.35
N ALA A 462 1.96 -18.27 -42.71
CA ALA A 462 1.20 -18.34 -43.97
C ALA A 462 0.10 -17.26 -44.11
N ASN A 463 -0.33 -16.65 -43.01
CA ASN A 463 -1.37 -15.61 -42.99
C ASN A 463 -0.82 -14.18 -43.07
N LYS A 464 0.50 -13.98 -43.23
CA LYS A 464 1.12 -12.66 -43.36
C LYS A 464 1.60 -12.39 -44.78
N ALA A 465 1.31 -11.19 -45.29
CA ALA A 465 1.71 -10.71 -46.61
C ALA A 465 3.15 -10.13 -46.66
N THR A 466 4.04 -10.54 -45.75
CA THR A 466 5.46 -10.21 -45.82
C THR A 466 6.13 -11.22 -46.76
N ASN A 467 6.74 -10.72 -47.84
CA ASN A 467 7.30 -11.55 -48.93
C ASN A 467 8.18 -12.68 -48.38
N ALA A 468 7.90 -13.92 -48.77
CA ALA A 468 8.65 -15.12 -48.41
C ALA A 468 10.06 -15.20 -49.04
N ILE A 469 10.56 -14.13 -49.68
CA ILE A 469 11.88 -14.07 -50.29
C ILE A 469 12.65 -12.85 -49.74
N PRO A 470 13.88 -13.01 -49.23
CA PRO A 470 14.39 -12.21 -48.11
C PRO A 470 15.02 -10.87 -48.49
N GLN A 471 14.83 -10.36 -49.71
CA GLN A 471 15.73 -9.32 -50.23
C GLN A 471 15.22 -7.88 -50.19
N GLU A 472 13.92 -7.61 -50.03
CA GLU A 472 13.46 -6.21 -50.14
C GLU A 472 13.00 -5.54 -48.84
N ASN A 473 12.48 -6.27 -47.83
CA ASN A 473 12.17 -5.68 -46.50
C ASN A 473 11.95 -6.77 -45.42
N PRO A 474 13.01 -7.28 -44.76
CA PRO A 474 12.85 -8.27 -43.69
C PRO A 474 12.25 -7.64 -42.43
N SER A 475 11.40 -8.39 -41.72
CA SER A 475 10.83 -7.94 -40.45
C SER A 475 11.94 -7.66 -39.44
N VAL A 476 11.78 -6.63 -38.59
CA VAL A 476 12.82 -6.17 -37.63
C VAL A 476 13.36 -7.28 -36.72
N LEU A 477 12.50 -8.26 -36.40
CA LEU A 477 12.79 -9.40 -35.52
C LEU A 477 13.31 -10.65 -36.26
N SER A 478 13.28 -10.66 -37.59
CA SER A 478 13.84 -11.77 -38.39
C SER A 478 15.35 -11.80 -38.29
N SER A 479 15.96 -12.94 -38.63
CA SER A 479 17.42 -13.08 -38.60
C SER A 479 18.15 -12.19 -39.63
N ALA A 480 17.44 -11.65 -40.62
CA ALA A 480 17.94 -10.63 -41.55
C ALA A 480 17.58 -9.20 -41.10
N GLY A 481 16.68 -9.06 -40.11
CA GLY A 481 16.21 -7.80 -39.55
C GLY A 481 17.21 -7.15 -38.61
N ALA A 482 16.96 -5.87 -38.29
CA ALA A 482 17.87 -5.05 -37.51
C ALA A 482 18.18 -5.60 -36.09
N ILE A 483 17.25 -6.38 -35.52
CA ILE A 483 17.42 -6.99 -34.19
C ILE A 483 17.89 -8.44 -34.32
N GLY A 484 17.23 -9.26 -35.13
CA GLY A 484 17.55 -10.69 -35.19
C GLY A 484 18.95 -10.99 -35.73
N LYS A 485 19.49 -10.17 -36.64
CA LYS A 485 20.87 -10.35 -37.16
C LYS A 485 21.94 -10.32 -36.07
N ASN A 486 21.71 -9.64 -34.96
CA ASN A 486 22.65 -9.54 -33.85
C ASN A 486 22.74 -10.85 -33.06
N PHE A 487 21.73 -11.73 -33.16
CA PHE A 487 21.62 -13.00 -32.46
C PHE A 487 22.02 -14.21 -33.29
N ASN A 488 22.23 -14.04 -34.60
CA ASN A 488 22.83 -15.08 -35.43
C ASN A 488 24.23 -15.45 -34.90
N PRO A 489 24.74 -16.66 -35.17
CA PRO A 489 26.07 -17.09 -34.71
C PRO A 489 27.19 -16.09 -35.07
N ASP A 490 27.08 -15.44 -36.23
CA ASP A 490 28.03 -14.43 -36.72
C ASP A 490 27.73 -12.99 -36.22
N GLY A 491 26.63 -12.79 -35.50
CA GLY A 491 26.20 -11.50 -34.96
C GLY A 491 26.87 -11.16 -33.63
N ALA A 492 26.82 -9.88 -33.24
CA ALA A 492 27.52 -9.35 -32.07
C ALA A 492 27.19 -10.08 -30.75
N VAL A 493 25.98 -10.63 -30.61
CA VAL A 493 25.56 -11.41 -29.43
C VAL A 493 25.82 -12.91 -29.64
N GLY A 494 25.58 -13.44 -30.84
CA GLY A 494 25.83 -14.87 -31.12
C GLY A 494 27.30 -15.26 -31.06
N GLN A 495 28.22 -14.37 -31.47
CA GLN A 495 29.66 -14.61 -31.35
C GLN A 495 30.12 -14.71 -29.89
N ILE A 496 29.39 -14.11 -28.95
CA ILE A 496 29.67 -14.26 -27.52
C ILE A 496 29.32 -15.68 -27.08
N GLY A 497 28.17 -16.21 -27.51
CA GLY A 497 27.78 -17.61 -27.27
C GLY A 497 28.76 -18.61 -27.89
N GLU A 498 29.22 -18.33 -29.11
CA GLU A 498 30.20 -19.17 -29.81
C GLU A 498 31.57 -19.15 -29.13
N LYS A 499 32.02 -17.98 -28.63
CA LYS A 499 33.26 -17.86 -27.84
C LYS A 499 33.19 -18.54 -26.48
N VAL A 500 32.01 -18.57 -25.86
CA VAL A 500 31.78 -19.27 -24.59
C VAL A 500 31.78 -20.79 -24.79
N GLY A 501 31.29 -21.26 -25.95
CA GLY A 501 31.34 -22.67 -26.33
C GLY A 501 30.41 -23.58 -25.51
N GLY A 502 30.46 -24.88 -25.79
CA GLY A 502 29.68 -25.89 -25.06
C GLY A 502 28.17 -25.72 -25.24
N PRO A 503 27.34 -25.72 -24.17
CA PRO A 503 25.89 -25.63 -24.31
C PRO A 503 25.40 -24.32 -24.92
N PHE A 504 26.25 -23.28 -24.98
CA PHE A 504 25.93 -21.96 -25.53
C PHE A 504 26.44 -21.72 -26.96
N SER A 505 27.21 -22.65 -27.54
CA SER A 505 27.58 -22.55 -28.97
C SER A 505 26.36 -22.78 -29.86
N LYS A 506 26.47 -22.44 -31.14
CA LYS A 506 25.41 -22.69 -32.12
C LYS A 506 24.97 -24.16 -32.19
N ASP A 507 25.84 -25.09 -31.81
CA ASP A 507 25.58 -26.54 -31.76
C ASP A 507 25.25 -27.05 -30.35
N GLY A 508 25.27 -26.16 -29.35
CA GLY A 508 24.92 -26.45 -27.97
C GLY A 508 23.41 -26.48 -27.71
N VAL A 509 23.01 -27.15 -26.64
CA VAL A 509 21.59 -27.34 -26.25
C VAL A 509 20.82 -26.04 -26.01
N ILE A 510 21.51 -24.94 -25.67
CA ILE A 510 20.91 -23.62 -25.49
C ILE A 510 21.17 -22.75 -26.72
N GLY A 511 22.41 -22.68 -27.21
CA GLY A 511 22.73 -21.82 -28.37
C GLY A 511 22.01 -22.25 -29.65
N GLY A 512 21.82 -23.56 -29.87
CA GLY A 512 21.02 -24.10 -30.97
C GLY A 512 19.52 -23.76 -30.91
N GLN A 513 19.00 -23.33 -29.75
CA GLN A 513 17.63 -22.82 -29.62
C GLN A 513 17.48 -21.38 -30.15
N PHE A 514 18.58 -20.64 -30.26
CA PHE A 514 18.61 -19.25 -30.72
C PHE A 514 19.18 -19.11 -32.15
N ASP A 515 19.64 -20.22 -32.74
CA ASP A 515 19.97 -20.27 -34.16
C ASP A 515 18.69 -20.30 -35.00
N ALA A 516 18.47 -19.25 -35.78
CA ALA A 516 17.28 -19.10 -36.61
C ALA A 516 17.22 -20.10 -37.78
N SER A 517 18.35 -20.71 -38.14
CA SER A 517 18.41 -21.79 -39.14
C SER A 517 17.91 -23.14 -38.63
N LYS A 518 17.79 -23.30 -37.29
CA LYS A 518 17.38 -24.53 -36.63
C LYS A 518 15.92 -24.47 -36.17
N ASN A 519 15.35 -25.62 -35.81
CA ASN A 519 13.98 -25.70 -35.28
C ASN A 519 13.90 -25.30 -33.79
N GLY A 520 14.74 -24.34 -33.37
CA GLY A 520 14.72 -23.75 -32.04
C GLY A 520 13.71 -22.61 -31.90
N ILE A 521 13.66 -21.97 -30.74
CA ILE A 521 12.79 -20.84 -30.44
C ILE A 521 12.94 -19.73 -31.48
N ALA A 522 14.17 -19.38 -31.87
CA ALA A 522 14.41 -18.34 -32.88
C ALA A 522 13.89 -18.73 -34.26
N GLY A 523 14.07 -19.99 -34.69
CA GLY A 523 13.56 -20.48 -35.97
C GLY A 523 12.04 -20.63 -36.02
N HIS A 524 11.38 -20.83 -34.87
CA HIS A 524 9.92 -20.77 -34.76
C HIS A 524 9.38 -19.34 -34.84
N VAL A 525 10.07 -18.39 -34.22
CA VAL A 525 9.73 -16.96 -34.31
C VAL A 525 9.93 -16.44 -35.73
N GLU A 526 11.02 -16.83 -36.41
CA GLU A 526 11.24 -16.48 -37.81
C GLU A 526 10.13 -17.04 -38.71
N ARG A 527 9.78 -18.33 -38.54
CA ARG A 527 8.65 -18.96 -39.26
C ARG A 527 7.32 -18.27 -39.05
N ALA A 528 7.02 -17.83 -37.83
CA ALA A 528 5.77 -17.15 -37.51
C ALA A 528 5.72 -15.69 -38.01
N VAL A 529 6.87 -15.07 -38.26
CA VAL A 529 6.96 -13.65 -38.64
C VAL A 529 7.08 -13.46 -40.14
N ASP A 530 7.96 -14.21 -40.80
CA ASP A 530 8.26 -14.08 -42.24
C ASP A 530 7.99 -15.37 -43.05
N GLY A 531 7.43 -16.40 -42.42
CA GLY A 531 7.18 -17.70 -43.06
C GLY A 531 8.40 -18.62 -43.06
N PRO A 532 8.22 -19.93 -43.36
CA PRO A 532 9.33 -20.88 -43.41
C PRO A 532 10.31 -20.52 -44.51
N ARG A 533 11.54 -20.18 -44.12
CA ARG A 533 12.65 -19.93 -45.06
C ARG A 533 13.02 -21.15 -45.91
N ASN A 534 12.67 -22.34 -45.46
CA ASN A 534 12.86 -23.61 -46.17
C ASN A 534 11.56 -24.42 -46.07
N PRO A 535 10.61 -24.24 -47.01
CA PRO A 535 9.38 -25.01 -47.01
C PRO A 535 9.71 -26.44 -47.46
N ALA A 536 9.67 -27.37 -46.50
CA ALA A 536 9.78 -28.82 -46.66
C ALA A 536 10.90 -29.36 -47.59
N GLY A 537 11.96 -29.92 -46.99
CA GLY A 537 12.79 -30.94 -47.66
C GLY A 537 14.16 -30.54 -48.21
N SER A 538 14.81 -29.49 -47.71
CA SER A 538 16.19 -29.17 -48.08
C SER A 538 17.17 -29.55 -46.98
N SER A 539 17.36 -30.87 -46.82
CA SER A 539 18.65 -31.41 -46.41
C SER A 539 19.67 -31.22 -47.53
N LYS A 540 20.80 -30.59 -47.20
CA LYS A 540 22.09 -31.01 -47.73
C LYS A 540 23.07 -31.11 -46.59
#